data_AF-X1DQI6-F1
#
_entry.id   AF-X1DQI6-F1
#
_cell.length_a   1.000
_cell.length_b   1.000
_cell.length_c   1.000
_cell.angle_alpha   90.00
_cell.angle_beta   90.00
_cell.angle_gamma   90.00
#
_symmetry.space_group_name_H-M   'P 1'
#
loop_
_entity.id
_entity.type
_entity.pdbx_description
1 polymer ?
#
loop_
_entity_poly.entity_id
_entity_poly.type
_entity_poly.pdbx_seq_one_letter_code
_entity_poly.pdbx_strand_id
1 'polypeptide(L)'
;MLLFVIIGNAILEIRGMTFSYWVILFSTACFANIMGLNISDGLKSVVAIYIVVPFLLVPQILLAGVIVKFDKLHYKFASHESVPFVADLMPSRWAYEALAVNQFVNNNYQQHFYEVEMRESNVTYDLQFLVPTLIQQIEDAETLYQREDDRLSDQLRVVRSGFDAIYLTEAFPGQDRFTVDDFTPLLADSTISWLRAYRSRLSNNREKLVAQK
;
A
#
# COMPACT_ATOMS: atom_id res chain seq x y z
N MET A 1 28.75 9.68 6.15
CA MET A 1 27.71 9.03 5.34
C MET A 1 28.22 8.53 4.00
N LEU A 2 28.88 9.33 3.16
CA LEU A 2 29.36 8.87 1.84
C LEU A 2 30.25 7.61 1.88
N LEU A 3 31.30 7.62 2.71
CA LEU A 3 32.18 6.45 2.88
C LEU A 3 31.43 5.21 3.37
N PHE A 4 30.47 5.40 4.29
CA PHE A 4 29.64 4.32 4.80
C PHE A 4 28.82 3.68 3.67
N VAL A 5 28.21 4.49 2.79
CA VAL A 5 27.45 3.96 1.64
C VAL A 5 28.36 3.25 0.65
N ILE A 6 29.55 3.78 0.36
CA ILE A 6 30.49 3.13 -0.58
C ILE A 6 30.91 1.76 -0.06
N ILE A 7 31.35 1.68 1.21
CA ILE A 7 31.79 0.42 1.81
C ILE A 7 30.61 -0.55 1.96
N GLY A 8 29.46 -0.06 2.43
CA GLY A 8 28.25 -0.87 2.59
C GLY A 8 27.76 -1.46 1.27
N ASN A 9 27.66 -0.64 0.22
CA ASN A 9 27.27 -1.11 -1.11
C ASN A 9 28.30 -2.06 -1.71
N ALA A 10 29.60 -1.90 -1.41
CA ALA A 10 30.62 -2.84 -1.84
C ALA A 10 30.49 -4.21 -1.16
N ILE A 11 30.22 -4.23 0.15
CA ILE A 11 30.02 -5.48 0.92
C ILE A 11 28.73 -6.19 0.52
N LEU A 12 27.64 -5.44 0.33
CA LEU A 12 26.32 -5.97 -0.04
C LEU A 12 26.14 -6.17 -1.56
N GLU A 13 27.17 -5.86 -2.34
CA GLU A 13 27.17 -5.90 -3.81
C GLU A 13 26.03 -5.11 -4.48
N ILE A 14 25.60 -4.01 -3.86
CA ILE A 14 24.55 -3.13 -4.40
C ILE A 14 25.14 -2.22 -5.48
N ARG A 15 24.67 -2.38 -6.73
CA ARG A 15 25.22 -1.67 -7.90
C ARG A 15 24.29 -0.53 -8.35
N GLY A 16 24.88 0.62 -8.69
CA GLY A 16 24.16 1.74 -9.31
C GLY A 16 23.33 2.63 -8.38
N MET A 17 23.33 2.37 -7.07
CA MET A 17 22.45 3.06 -6.10
C MET A 17 23.16 3.95 -5.09
N THR A 18 24.48 4.14 -5.25
CA THR A 18 25.32 4.86 -4.28
C THR A 18 24.84 6.28 -4.02
N PHE A 19 24.39 7.00 -5.05
CA PHE A 19 23.92 8.38 -4.87
C PHE A 19 22.58 8.45 -4.12
N SER A 20 21.58 7.66 -4.53
CA SER A 20 20.28 7.61 -3.85
C SER A 20 20.43 7.20 -2.39
N TYR A 21 21.24 6.17 -2.11
CA TYR A 21 21.50 5.72 -0.74
C TYR A 21 22.20 6.80 0.08
N TRP A 22 23.16 7.49 -0.52
CA TRP A 22 23.85 8.58 0.15
C TRP A 22 22.90 9.72 0.51
N VAL A 23 22.05 10.18 -0.42
CA VAL A 23 21.10 11.27 -0.14
C VAL A 23 20.12 10.89 0.98
N ILE A 24 19.56 9.69 0.93
CA ILE A 24 18.60 9.21 1.94
C ILE A 24 19.29 9.12 3.32
N LEU A 25 20.41 8.41 3.42
CA LEU A 25 21.12 8.23 4.69
C LEU A 25 21.73 9.54 5.21
N PHE A 26 22.15 10.43 4.32
CA PHE A 26 22.67 11.74 4.69
C PHE A 26 21.58 12.63 5.29
N SER A 27 20.40 12.71 4.66
CA SER A 27 19.30 13.51 5.19
C SER A 27 18.81 12.97 6.54
N THR A 28 18.72 11.64 6.70
CA THR A 28 18.42 11.01 8.00
C THR A 28 19.49 11.32 9.05
N ALA A 29 20.77 11.31 8.69
CA ALA A 29 21.85 11.67 9.61
C ALA A 29 21.82 13.16 10.00
N CYS A 30 21.49 14.06 9.08
CA CYS A 30 21.27 15.48 9.39
C CYS A 30 20.13 15.66 10.40
N PHE A 31 19.00 14.97 10.20
CA PHE A 31 17.90 14.99 11.15
C PHE A 31 18.32 14.45 12.53
N ALA A 32 19.03 13.33 12.57
CA ALA A 32 19.51 12.74 13.82
C ALA A 32 20.46 13.69 14.57
N ASN A 33 21.33 14.41 13.86
CA ASN A 33 22.21 15.42 14.46
C ASN A 33 21.40 16.59 15.05
N ILE A 34 20.40 17.10 14.32
CA ILE A 34 19.52 18.17 14.82
C ILE A 34 18.73 17.69 16.04
N MET A 35 18.20 16.47 16.03
CA MET A 35 17.53 15.86 17.18
C MET A 35 18.47 15.77 18.39
N GLY A 36 19.70 15.29 18.18
CA GLY A 36 20.72 15.20 19.23
C GLY A 36 21.08 16.57 19.83
N LEU A 37 21.22 17.60 19.00
CA LEU A 37 21.47 18.98 19.43
C LEU A 37 20.30 19.52 20.26
N ASN A 38 19.06 19.31 19.83
CA ASN A 38 17.87 19.72 20.59
C ASN A 38 17.78 19.03 21.95
N ILE A 39 18.14 17.74 22.04
CA ILE A 39 18.18 17.00 23.32
C ILE A 39 19.28 17.57 24.22
N SER A 40 20.47 17.83 23.67
CA SER A 40 21.61 18.34 24.42
C SER A 40 21.38 19.76 24.96
N ASP A 41 20.64 20.60 24.24
CA ASP A 41 20.30 21.96 24.68
C ASP A 41 19.10 21.96 25.65
N GLY A 42 18.10 21.11 25.40
CA GLY A 42 16.88 21.03 26.21
C GLY A 42 17.06 20.36 27.57
N LEU A 43 18.05 19.48 27.75
CA LEU A 43 18.26 18.70 28.98
C LEU A 43 19.57 19.06 29.67
N LYS A 44 19.48 19.52 30.93
CA LYS A 44 20.64 19.91 31.74
C LYS A 44 21.30 18.75 32.51
N SER A 45 20.64 17.60 32.58
CA SER A 45 21.13 16.44 33.33
C SER A 45 21.52 15.32 32.40
N VAL A 46 22.75 14.83 32.55
CA VAL A 46 23.28 13.67 31.82
C VAL A 46 22.42 12.43 32.09
N VAL A 47 21.89 12.29 33.31
CA VAL A 47 20.97 11.20 33.67
C VAL A 47 19.68 11.27 32.86
N ALA A 48 19.13 12.48 32.65
CA ALA A 48 17.92 12.66 31.85
C ALA A 48 18.16 12.30 30.37
N ILE A 49 19.30 12.68 29.81
CA ILE A 49 19.69 12.34 28.43
C ILE A 49 19.73 10.81 28.24
N TYR A 50 20.32 10.08 29.19
CA TYR A 50 20.40 8.61 29.13
C TYR A 50 19.06 7.90 29.18
N ILE A 51 18.03 8.51 29.77
CA ILE A 51 16.67 7.96 29.77
C ILE A 51 15.95 8.32 28.47
N VAL A 52 16.09 9.56 28.00
CA VAL A 52 15.37 10.09 26.84
C VAL A 52 15.86 9.48 25.53
N VAL A 53 17.18 9.28 25.35
CA VAL A 53 17.72 8.74 24.09
C VAL A 53 17.13 7.37 23.75
N PRO A 54 17.16 6.35 24.64
CA PRO A 54 16.49 5.07 24.38
C PRO A 54 14.98 5.22 24.17
N PHE A 55 14.32 6.09 24.94
CA PHE A 55 12.88 6.34 24.80
C PHE A 55 12.50 6.92 23.43
N LEU A 56 13.40 7.68 22.79
CA LEU A 56 13.21 8.19 21.43
C LEU A 56 13.61 7.18 20.35
N LEU A 57 14.70 6.42 20.57
CA LEU A 57 15.23 5.48 19.56
C LEU A 57 14.41 4.19 19.46
N VAL A 58 13.95 3.64 20.58
CA VAL A 58 13.19 2.37 20.59
C VAL A 58 11.91 2.47 19.75
N PRO A 59 11.06 3.50 19.90
CA PRO A 59 9.89 3.66 19.03
C PRO A 59 10.27 3.84 17.56
N GLN A 60 11.32 4.62 17.25
CA GLN A 60 11.79 4.82 15.88
C GLN A 60 12.23 3.52 15.20
N ILE A 61 12.83 2.59 15.94
CA ILE A 61 13.25 1.29 15.41
C ILE A 61 12.04 0.36 15.26
N LEU A 62 11.15 0.30 16.25
CA LEU A 62 9.98 -0.59 16.25
C LEU A 62 8.96 -0.21 15.18
N LEU A 63 8.72 1.09 15.00
CA LEU A 63 7.73 1.63 14.07
C LEU A 63 8.32 1.99 12.70
N ALA A 64 9.54 1.54 12.39
CA ALA A 64 10.11 1.64 11.04
C ALA A 64 9.45 0.69 10.02
N GLY A 65 8.51 -0.17 10.44
CA GLY A 65 7.76 -1.08 9.58
C GLY A 65 8.43 -2.42 9.27
N VAL A 66 9.67 -2.63 9.74
CA VAL A 66 10.44 -3.88 9.52
C VAL A 66 10.23 -4.90 10.62
N ILE A 67 10.32 -4.46 11.88
CA ILE A 67 10.33 -5.34 13.05
C ILE A 67 8.91 -5.72 13.46
N VAL A 68 8.00 -4.75 13.42
CA VAL A 68 6.60 -4.94 13.76
C VAL A 68 5.76 -4.57 12.56
N LYS A 69 5.00 -5.55 12.05
CA LYS A 69 4.02 -5.27 11.01
C LYS A 69 2.87 -4.44 11.62
N PHE A 70 2.48 -3.37 10.93
CA PHE A 70 1.50 -2.40 11.47
C PHE A 70 0.09 -2.99 11.65
N ASP A 71 -0.27 -3.99 10.85
CA ASP A 71 -1.50 -4.79 10.96
C ASP A 71 -1.60 -5.57 12.27
N LYS A 72 -0.47 -5.79 12.97
CA LYS A 72 -0.38 -6.51 14.25
C LYS A 72 -0.18 -5.61 15.46
N LEU A 73 -0.28 -4.29 15.30
CA LEU A 73 -0.29 -3.37 16.43
C LEU A 73 -1.57 -3.52 17.27
N HIS A 74 -1.60 -2.88 18.44
CA HIS A 74 -2.80 -2.85 19.28
C HIS A 74 -3.99 -2.28 18.49
N TYR A 75 -5.22 -2.78 18.70
CA TYR A 75 -6.41 -2.44 17.89
C TYR A 75 -6.71 -0.93 17.71
N LYS A 76 -6.22 -0.06 18.61
CA LYS A 76 -6.34 1.41 18.49
C LYS A 76 -5.36 2.03 17.48
N PHE A 77 -4.31 1.31 17.13
CA PHE A 77 -3.23 1.73 16.24
C PHE A 77 -3.05 0.79 15.04
N ALA A 78 -3.53 -0.44 15.12
CA ALA A 78 -3.57 -1.34 13.98
C ALA A 78 -4.67 -0.90 13.02
N SER A 79 -4.26 -0.58 11.81
CA SER A 79 -5.13 -0.53 10.65
C SER A 79 -4.51 -1.41 9.58
N HIS A 80 -5.35 -2.15 8.86
CA HIS A 80 -4.91 -2.91 7.69
C HIS A 80 -4.63 -1.98 6.49
N GLU A 81 -5.17 -0.77 6.50
CA GLU A 81 -5.09 0.19 5.39
C GLU A 81 -4.18 1.40 5.67
N SER A 82 -4.00 1.79 6.94
CA SER A 82 -3.28 3.02 7.29
C SER A 82 -2.16 2.81 8.30
N VAL A 83 -1.06 3.53 8.08
CA VAL A 83 0.07 3.58 9.01
C VAL A 83 -0.36 4.45 10.22
N PRO A 84 -0.02 4.07 11.46
CA PRO A 84 -0.31 4.92 12.60
C PRO A 84 0.34 6.30 12.42
N PHE A 85 -0.37 7.37 12.76
CA PHE A 85 0.15 8.75 12.65
C PHE A 85 1.52 8.94 13.32
N VAL A 86 1.76 8.27 14.46
CA VAL A 86 3.06 8.33 15.16
C VAL A 86 4.19 7.76 14.31
N ALA A 87 3.92 6.73 13.49
CA ALA A 87 4.90 6.15 12.58
C ALA A 87 5.13 7.01 11.32
N ASP A 88 4.15 7.82 10.90
CA ASP A 88 4.35 8.84 9.84
C ASP A 88 5.31 9.95 10.27
N LEU A 89 5.40 10.23 11.56
CA LEU A 89 6.34 11.22 12.10
C LEU A 89 7.78 10.71 12.17
N MET A 90 8.04 9.42 11.96
CA MET A 90 9.34 8.81 12.19
C MET A 90 10.20 8.78 10.93
N PRO A 91 11.34 9.51 10.89
CA PRO A 91 12.18 9.53 9.69
C PRO A 91 12.84 8.19 9.38
N SER A 92 12.98 7.30 10.37
CA SER A 92 13.45 5.93 10.17
C SER A 92 12.54 5.12 9.24
N ARG A 93 11.21 5.28 9.33
CA ARG A 93 10.23 4.62 8.44
C ARG A 93 10.41 5.10 7.00
N TRP A 94 10.39 6.42 6.80
CA TRP A 94 10.56 7.02 5.48
C TRP A 94 11.91 6.66 4.85
N ALA A 95 13.00 6.69 5.63
CA ALA A 95 14.32 6.31 5.15
C ALA A 95 14.36 4.85 4.71
N TYR A 96 13.77 3.95 5.50
CA TYR A 96 13.68 2.53 5.16
C TYR A 96 12.85 2.29 3.89
N GLU A 97 11.63 2.84 3.82
CA GLU A 97 10.76 2.70 2.65
C GLU A 97 11.40 3.28 1.40
N ALA A 98 12.03 4.47 1.50
CA ALA A 98 12.74 5.07 0.38
C ALA A 98 13.88 4.19 -0.12
N LEU A 99 14.67 3.58 0.78
CA LEU A 99 15.73 2.66 0.41
C LEU A 99 15.17 1.40 -0.24
N ALA A 100 14.18 0.76 0.37
CA ALA A 100 13.60 -0.50 -0.10
C ALA A 100 12.90 -0.33 -1.46
N VAL A 101 12.07 0.71 -1.61
CA VAL A 101 11.36 1.00 -2.86
C VAL A 101 12.36 1.42 -3.94
N ASN A 102 13.29 2.32 -3.66
CA ASN A 102 14.30 2.70 -4.65
C ASN A 102 15.17 1.50 -5.06
N GLN A 103 15.52 0.63 -4.12
CA GLN A 103 16.28 -0.59 -4.41
C GLN A 103 15.50 -1.56 -5.30
N PHE A 104 14.22 -1.74 -5.02
CA PHE A 104 13.38 -2.64 -5.81
C PHE A 104 13.07 -2.05 -7.18
N VAL A 105 12.62 -0.81 -7.27
CA VAL A 105 12.10 -0.22 -8.51
C VAL A 105 13.23 0.20 -9.46
N ASN A 106 14.28 0.86 -8.93
CA ASN A 106 15.27 1.55 -9.75
C ASN A 106 16.57 0.74 -9.94
N ASN A 107 16.57 -0.57 -9.69
CA ASN A 107 17.74 -1.38 -9.99
C ASN A 107 17.84 -1.71 -11.48
N ASN A 108 19.08 -1.89 -11.95
CA ASN A 108 19.39 -2.07 -13.36
C ASN A 108 18.62 -3.21 -14.03
N TYR A 109 18.28 -4.24 -13.27
CA TYR A 109 17.50 -5.37 -13.74
C TYR A 109 16.01 -5.01 -13.77
N GLN A 110 15.44 -4.70 -12.60
CA GLN A 110 14.01 -4.52 -12.40
C GLN A 110 13.43 -3.32 -13.14
N GLN A 111 14.19 -2.26 -13.39
CA GLN A 111 13.70 -1.05 -14.07
C GLN A 111 13.04 -1.34 -15.45
N HIS A 112 13.48 -2.40 -16.14
CA HIS A 112 12.95 -2.79 -17.45
C HIS A 112 11.66 -3.60 -17.34
N PHE A 113 11.45 -4.30 -16.23
CA PHE A 113 10.31 -5.20 -16.02
C PHE A 113 9.25 -4.61 -15.09
N TYR A 114 9.62 -3.63 -14.26
CA TYR A 114 8.79 -3.12 -13.17
C TYR A 114 7.40 -2.67 -13.64
N GLU A 115 7.33 -1.93 -14.74
CA GLU A 115 6.05 -1.43 -15.25
C GLU A 115 5.14 -2.58 -15.70
N VAL A 116 5.69 -3.57 -16.39
CA VAL A 116 4.94 -4.75 -16.86
C VAL A 116 4.50 -5.60 -15.67
N GLU A 117 5.40 -5.85 -14.71
CA GLU A 117 5.12 -6.61 -13.50
C GLU A 117 4.08 -5.96 -12.59
N MET A 118 4.16 -4.63 -12.42
CA MET A 118 3.16 -3.87 -11.67
C MET A 118 1.78 -4.02 -12.30
N ARG A 119 1.68 -3.84 -13.63
CA ARG A 119 0.40 -3.99 -14.35
C ARG A 119 -0.12 -5.43 -14.26
N GLU A 120 0.76 -6.42 -14.42
CA GLU A 120 0.37 -7.82 -14.29
C GLU A 120 -0.13 -8.13 -12.87
N SER A 121 0.52 -7.60 -11.84
CA SER A 121 0.13 -7.76 -10.44
C SER A 121 -1.26 -7.16 -10.19
N ASN A 122 -1.53 -5.94 -10.67
CA ASN A 122 -2.84 -5.29 -10.54
C ASN A 122 -3.94 -6.08 -11.27
N VAL A 123 -3.70 -6.49 -12.52
CA VAL A 123 -4.64 -7.32 -13.29
C VAL A 123 -4.90 -8.66 -12.59
N THR A 124 -3.87 -9.25 -12.00
CA THR A 124 -3.99 -10.51 -11.26
C THR A 124 -4.81 -10.33 -9.99
N TYR A 125 -4.61 -9.23 -9.26
CA TYR A 125 -5.43 -8.88 -8.10
C TYR A 125 -6.90 -8.74 -8.49
N ASP A 126 -7.19 -8.00 -9.54
CA ASP A 126 -8.56 -7.81 -10.02
C ASP A 126 -9.21 -9.14 -10.42
N LEU A 127 -8.47 -9.98 -11.14
CA LEU A 127 -8.95 -11.27 -11.64
C LEU A 127 -9.22 -12.28 -10.53
N GLN A 128 -8.34 -12.35 -9.53
CA GLN A 128 -8.36 -13.39 -8.49
C GLN A 128 -9.15 -12.99 -7.25
N PHE A 129 -9.18 -11.70 -6.91
CA PHE A 129 -9.77 -11.21 -5.67
C PHE A 129 -10.93 -10.25 -5.93
N LEU A 130 -10.69 -9.12 -6.60
CA LEU A 130 -11.69 -8.06 -6.67
C LEU A 130 -12.96 -8.46 -7.42
N VAL A 131 -12.86 -9.02 -8.63
CA VAL A 131 -14.01 -9.41 -9.43
C VAL A 131 -14.84 -10.52 -8.76
N PRO A 132 -14.26 -11.61 -8.25
CA PRO A 132 -15.01 -12.59 -7.47
C PRO A 132 -15.70 -12.00 -6.24
N THR A 133 -15.03 -11.11 -5.50
CA THR A 133 -15.63 -10.41 -4.35
C THR A 133 -16.79 -9.52 -4.79
N LEU A 134 -16.66 -8.73 -5.85
CA LEU A 134 -17.73 -7.89 -6.37
C LEU A 134 -18.97 -8.70 -6.80
N ILE A 135 -18.77 -9.83 -7.48
CA ILE A 135 -19.86 -10.73 -7.84
C ILE A 135 -20.59 -11.21 -6.58
N GLN A 136 -19.84 -11.68 -5.57
CA GLN A 136 -20.42 -12.10 -4.30
C GLN A 136 -21.20 -10.97 -3.62
N GLN A 137 -20.64 -9.75 -3.59
CA GLN A 137 -21.31 -8.60 -2.96
C GLN A 137 -22.60 -8.20 -3.67
N ILE A 138 -22.70 -8.40 -5.00
CA ILE A 138 -23.92 -8.16 -5.79
C ILE A 138 -24.96 -9.25 -5.53
N GLU A 139 -24.56 -10.53 -5.48
CA GLU A 139 -25.45 -11.66 -5.14
C GLU A 139 -26.02 -11.51 -3.71
N ASP A 140 -25.19 -11.04 -2.77
CA ASP A 140 -25.61 -10.72 -1.41
C ASP A 140 -26.60 -9.54 -1.40
N ALA A 141 -26.36 -8.49 -2.21
CA ALA A 141 -27.27 -7.35 -2.35
C ALA A 141 -28.63 -7.78 -2.92
N GLU A 142 -28.66 -8.68 -3.89
CA GLU A 142 -29.90 -9.24 -4.43
C GLU A 142 -30.69 -10.01 -3.36
N THR A 143 -30.00 -10.81 -2.55
CA THR A 143 -30.62 -11.54 -1.44
C THR A 143 -31.22 -10.59 -0.39
N LEU A 144 -30.53 -9.49 -0.09
CA LEU A 144 -31.02 -8.45 0.84
C LEU A 144 -32.21 -7.69 0.25
N TYR A 145 -32.19 -7.40 -1.04
CA TYR A 145 -33.30 -6.77 -1.76
C TYR A 145 -34.57 -7.63 -1.68
N GLN A 146 -34.47 -8.94 -1.91
CA GLN A 146 -35.61 -9.86 -1.81
C GLN A 146 -36.18 -9.99 -0.39
N ARG A 147 -35.37 -9.69 0.63
CA ARG A 147 -35.76 -9.75 2.04
C ARG A 147 -36.22 -8.41 2.61
N GLU A 148 -36.18 -7.34 1.80
CA GLU A 148 -36.47 -5.96 2.23
C GLU A 148 -35.64 -5.54 3.46
N ASP A 149 -34.34 -5.90 3.47
CA ASP A 149 -33.43 -5.63 4.59
C ASP A 149 -32.79 -4.23 4.48
N ASP A 150 -32.82 -3.45 5.57
CA ASP A 150 -32.25 -2.11 5.67
C ASP A 150 -30.74 -2.05 5.34
N ARG A 151 -30.03 -3.17 5.49
CA ARG A 151 -28.60 -3.31 5.19
C ARG A 151 -28.26 -3.20 3.69
N LEU A 152 -29.26 -3.23 2.81
CA LEU A 152 -29.07 -3.11 1.37
C LEU A 152 -28.32 -1.83 0.98
N SER A 153 -28.64 -0.70 1.62
CA SER A 153 -28.03 0.60 1.31
C SER A 153 -26.51 0.60 1.51
N ASP A 154 -26.04 0.01 2.61
CA ASP A 154 -24.62 -0.14 2.91
C ASP A 154 -23.93 -1.08 1.91
N GLN A 155 -24.58 -2.18 1.57
CA GLN A 155 -24.08 -3.16 0.62
C GLN A 155 -23.88 -2.56 -0.78
N LEU A 156 -24.88 -1.81 -1.27
CA LEU A 156 -24.80 -1.12 -2.56
C LEU A 156 -23.70 -0.06 -2.58
N ARG A 157 -23.46 0.64 -1.45
CA ARG A 157 -22.33 1.56 -1.31
C ARG A 157 -20.98 0.85 -1.44
N VAL A 158 -20.82 -0.33 -0.81
CA VAL A 158 -19.60 -1.14 -0.92
C VAL A 158 -19.37 -1.59 -2.36
N VAL A 159 -20.42 -2.07 -3.04
CA VAL A 159 -20.36 -2.46 -4.47
C VAL A 159 -19.92 -1.27 -5.33
N ARG A 160 -20.51 -0.09 -5.12
CA ARG A 160 -20.14 1.13 -5.84
C ARG A 160 -18.68 1.52 -5.62
N SER A 161 -18.20 1.54 -4.38
CA SER A 161 -16.79 1.83 -4.09
C SER A 161 -15.84 0.78 -4.64
N GLY A 162 -16.29 -0.48 -4.70
CA GLY A 162 -15.50 -1.56 -5.26
C GLY A 162 -15.29 -1.42 -6.77
N PHE A 163 -16.23 -0.81 -7.50
CA PHE A 163 -16.04 -0.46 -8.91
C PHE A 163 -14.99 0.64 -9.13
N ASP A 164 -14.88 1.61 -8.22
CA ASP A 164 -13.83 2.65 -8.28
C ASP A 164 -12.42 2.07 -8.06
N ALA A 165 -12.33 0.96 -7.32
CA ALA A 165 -11.06 0.30 -6.99
C ALA A 165 -10.53 -0.60 -8.13
N ILE A 166 -11.34 -0.91 -9.14
CA ILE A 166 -10.92 -1.77 -10.25
C ILE A 166 -9.87 -1.00 -11.08
N TYR A 167 -8.77 -1.68 -11.43
CA TYR A 167 -7.77 -1.19 -12.38
C TYR A 167 -8.34 -1.22 -13.81
N LEU A 168 -9.38 -0.41 -14.05
CA LEU A 168 -10.17 -0.46 -15.28
C LEU A 168 -9.39 0.06 -16.47
N THR A 169 -9.46 -0.73 -17.55
CA THR A 169 -9.23 -0.21 -18.91
C THR A 169 -10.48 0.53 -19.44
N GLU A 170 -11.69 0.26 -18.90
CA GLU A 170 -12.97 0.90 -19.27
C GLU A 170 -13.93 0.95 -18.07
N ALA A 171 -14.61 2.08 -17.80
CA ALA A 171 -15.59 2.20 -16.72
C ALA A 171 -16.84 1.32 -16.93
N PHE A 172 -17.41 0.77 -15.84
CA PHE A 172 -18.70 0.07 -15.91
C PHE A 172 -19.83 1.06 -16.24
N PRO A 173 -20.62 0.84 -17.31
CA PRO A 173 -21.73 1.72 -17.63
C PRO A 173 -22.86 1.54 -16.59
N GLY A 174 -23.12 2.57 -15.78
CA GLY A 174 -24.25 2.59 -14.85
C GLY A 174 -23.91 2.30 -13.38
N GLN A 175 -22.67 2.50 -12.96
CA GLN A 175 -22.25 2.42 -11.54
C GLN A 175 -23.11 3.27 -10.60
N ASP A 176 -23.63 4.40 -11.08
CA ASP A 176 -24.50 5.30 -10.29
C ASP A 176 -25.88 4.69 -9.95
N ARG A 177 -26.29 3.62 -10.64
CA ARG A 177 -27.59 2.96 -10.44
C ARG A 177 -27.60 1.97 -9.28
N PHE A 178 -26.46 1.77 -8.60
CA PHE A 178 -26.39 0.99 -7.36
C PHE A 178 -26.89 1.84 -6.18
N THR A 179 -28.20 2.16 -6.19
CA THR A 179 -28.94 2.88 -5.15
C THR A 179 -30.17 2.05 -4.77
N VAL A 180 -30.74 2.29 -3.58
CA VAL A 180 -31.93 1.54 -3.12
C VAL A 180 -33.10 1.71 -4.09
N ASP A 181 -33.22 2.88 -4.71
CA ASP A 181 -34.33 3.23 -5.60
C ASP A 181 -34.20 2.60 -7.01
N ASP A 182 -32.98 2.46 -7.53
CA ASP A 182 -32.73 2.00 -8.91
C ASP A 182 -32.25 0.53 -8.99
N PHE A 183 -31.91 -0.09 -7.86
CA PHE A 183 -31.41 -1.46 -7.83
C PHE A 183 -32.53 -2.45 -8.14
N THR A 184 -32.28 -3.33 -9.10
CA THR A 184 -33.20 -4.39 -9.53
C THR A 184 -32.44 -5.70 -9.75
N PRO A 185 -33.08 -6.87 -9.61
CA PRO A 185 -32.47 -8.15 -9.95
C PRO A 185 -31.92 -8.19 -11.38
N LEU A 186 -32.61 -7.53 -12.32
CA LEU A 186 -32.14 -7.41 -13.71
C LEU A 186 -30.82 -6.62 -13.81
N LEU A 187 -30.66 -5.54 -13.04
CA LEU A 187 -29.41 -4.79 -12.95
C LEU A 187 -28.30 -5.66 -12.36
N ALA A 188 -28.58 -6.41 -11.30
CA ALA A 188 -27.64 -7.35 -10.69
C ALA A 188 -27.13 -8.39 -11.70
N ASP A 189 -28.05 -9.09 -12.38
CA ASP A 189 -27.73 -10.11 -13.40
C ASP A 189 -26.90 -9.53 -14.56
N SER A 190 -27.29 -8.35 -15.05
CA SER A 190 -26.58 -7.68 -16.15
C SER A 190 -25.15 -7.28 -15.75
N THR A 191 -24.98 -6.85 -14.49
CA THR A 191 -23.67 -6.47 -13.94
C THR A 191 -22.79 -7.68 -13.72
N ILE A 192 -23.32 -8.76 -13.15
CA ILE A 192 -22.58 -10.03 -12.98
C ILE A 192 -22.14 -10.57 -14.34
N SER A 193 -23.02 -10.53 -15.34
CA SER A 193 -22.70 -10.94 -16.71
C SER A 193 -21.57 -10.09 -17.30
N TRP A 194 -21.62 -8.77 -17.09
CA TRP A 194 -20.54 -7.87 -17.51
C TRP A 194 -19.23 -8.15 -16.78
N LEU A 195 -19.25 -8.39 -15.46
CA LEU A 195 -18.07 -8.72 -14.65
C LEU A 195 -17.43 -10.04 -15.09
N ARG A 196 -18.24 -11.05 -15.45
CA ARG A 196 -17.74 -12.32 -16.02
C ARG A 196 -17.07 -12.09 -17.38
N ALA A 197 -17.65 -11.26 -18.24
CA ALA A 197 -17.03 -10.88 -19.52
C ALA A 197 -15.74 -10.06 -19.31
N TYR A 198 -15.75 -9.13 -18.35
CA TYR A 198 -14.58 -8.34 -17.95
C TYR A 198 -13.44 -9.23 -17.45
N ARG A 199 -13.74 -10.24 -16.61
CA ARG A 199 -12.76 -11.25 -16.15
C ARG A 199 -12.06 -11.97 -17.31
N SER A 200 -12.80 -12.34 -18.36
CA SER A 200 -12.21 -12.96 -19.56
C SER A 200 -11.26 -11.99 -20.27
N ARG A 201 -11.62 -10.71 -20.40
CA ARG A 201 -10.76 -9.67 -20.97
C ARG A 201 -9.49 -9.46 -20.14
N LEU A 202 -9.60 -9.44 -18.80
CA LEU A 202 -8.46 -9.35 -17.90
C LEU A 202 -7.50 -10.53 -18.04
N SER A 203 -8.02 -11.75 -18.20
CA SER A 203 -7.18 -12.95 -18.43
C SER A 203 -6.33 -12.78 -19.70
N ASN A 204 -6.94 -12.34 -20.79
CA ASN A 204 -6.24 -12.10 -22.06
C ASN A 204 -5.21 -10.96 -21.94
N ASN A 205 -5.53 -9.91 -21.18
CA ASN A 205 -4.60 -8.81 -20.90
C ASN A 205 -3.38 -9.31 -20.10
N ARG A 206 -3.61 -10.12 -19.06
CA ARG A 206 -2.54 -10.75 -18.28
C ARG A 206 -1.62 -11.58 -19.18
N GLU A 207 -2.17 -12.41 -20.06
CA GLU A 207 -1.35 -13.22 -20.99
C GLU A 207 -0.49 -12.36 -21.91
N LYS A 208 -1.01 -11.24 -22.41
CA LYS A 208 -0.24 -10.27 -23.20
C LYS A 208 0.89 -9.63 -22.40
N LEU A 209 0.65 -9.27 -21.14
CA LEU A 209 1.67 -8.70 -20.25
C LEU A 209 2.77 -9.72 -19.93
N VAL A 210 2.38 -10.97 -19.65
CA VAL A 210 3.35 -12.07 -19.44
C VAL A 210 4.21 -12.30 -20.68
N ALA A 211 3.64 -12.20 -21.88
CA ALA A 211 4.39 -12.34 -23.14
C ALA A 211 5.33 -11.15 -23.45
N GLN A 212 5.20 -10.02 -22.75
CA GLN A 212 6.09 -8.86 -22.91
C GLN A 212 7.35 -8.93 -22.03
N LYS A 213 7.37 -9.84 -21.05
CA LYS A 213 8.53 -10.12 -20.20
C LYS A 213 9.55 -10.98 -20.94
#